data_AF-A0A317KGK6-F1
#
_entry.id   AF-A0A317KGK6-F1
#
_cell.length_a   1.000
_cell.length_b   1.000
_cell.length_c   1.000
_cell.angle_alpha   90.00
_cell.angle_beta   90.00
_cell.angle_gamma   90.00
#
_symmetry.space_group_name_H-M   'P 1'
#
loop_
_entity.id
_entity.type
_entity.pdbx_description
1 polymer ?
#
loop_
_entity_poly.entity_id
_entity_poly.type
_entity_poly.pdbx_seq_one_letter_code
_entity_poly.pdbx_strand_id
1 'polypeptide(L)' 'MTTAACTCPIRWRRLYTTIEGIRYEVKPAPADTPTSLLFRAWCAGCGAEFTYPFRVDPAHDQAA' A
#
# COMPACT_ATOMS: atom_id res chain seq x y z
N MET A 1 27.07 -7.49 2.03
CA MET A 1 25.61 -7.73 2.12
C MET A 1 24.99 -7.11 0.89
N THR A 2 24.70 -7.93 -0.12
CA THR A 2 24.00 -7.47 -1.33
C THR A 2 22.54 -7.35 -0.97
N THR A 3 22.10 -6.16 -0.57
CA THR A 3 20.69 -5.81 -0.43
C THR A 3 20.08 -5.95 -1.82
N ALA A 4 19.54 -7.12 -2.14
CA ALA A 4 18.78 -7.29 -3.36
C ALA A 4 17.69 -6.21 -3.32
N ALA A 5 17.75 -5.26 -4.25
CA ALA A 5 16.77 -4.18 -4.36
C ALA A 5 15.41 -4.84 -4.52
N CYS A 6 14.67 -4.93 -3.42
CA CYS A 6 13.43 -5.66 -3.39
C CYS A 6 12.45 -4.87 -4.24
N THR A 7 12.27 -5.33 -5.46
CA THR A 7 11.45 -4.68 -6.46
C THR A 7 10.06 -5.28 -6.31
N CYS A 8 9.05 -4.44 -6.10
CA CYS A 8 7.66 -4.88 -6.07
C CYS A 8 6.97 -4.69 -7.43
N PRO A 9 7.28 -5.51 -8.47
CA PRO A 9 6.36 -5.76 -9.59
C PRO A 9 6.09 -7.27 -9.75
N ILE A 10 4.90 -7.76 -10.10
CA ILE A 10 4.20 -7.50 -11.39
C ILE A 10 2.69 -7.16 -11.24
N ARG A 11 2.08 -7.21 -10.05
CA ARG A 11 0.64 -6.89 -9.91
C ARG A 11 0.24 -6.10 -8.66
N TRP A 12 1.19 -5.52 -7.90
CA TRP A 12 0.90 -4.81 -6.64
C TRP A 12 -0.14 -5.56 -5.78
N ARG A 13 -0.02 -6.90 -5.69
CA ARG A 13 -1.11 -7.78 -5.23
C ARG A 13 -1.50 -7.55 -3.78
N ARG A 14 -0.56 -7.06 -2.96
CA ARG A 14 -0.74 -6.77 -1.54
C ARG A 14 0.03 -5.51 -1.18
N LEU A 15 -0.64 -4.39 -1.35
CA LEU A 15 -0.21 -3.12 -0.80
C LEU A 15 -0.95 -2.89 0.52
N TYR A 16 -0.30 -2.21 1.46
CA TYR A 16 -0.95 -1.74 2.66
C TYR A 16 -0.53 -0.32 2.98
N THR A 17 -1.39 0.39 3.71
CA THR A 17 -1.06 1.64 4.38
C THR A 17 -1.27 1.47 5.88
N THR A 18 -0.60 2.28 6.69
CA THR A 18 -0.84 2.32 8.14
C THR A 18 -1.47 3.66 8.49
N ILE A 19 -2.69 3.62 9.02
CA ILE A 19 -3.44 4.79 9.49
C ILE A 19 -3.66 4.59 10.98
N GLU A 20 -3.16 5.52 11.80
CA GLU A 20 -3.29 5.47 13.27
C GLU A 20 -2.80 4.15 13.90
N GLY A 21 -1.77 3.53 13.30
CA GLY A 21 -1.22 2.24 13.76
C GLY A 21 -1.96 0.99 13.25
N ILE A 22 -3.08 1.16 12.57
CA ILE A 22 -3.86 0.08 11.95
C ILE A 22 -3.42 -0.10 10.50
N ARG A 23 -3.20 -1.35 10.08
CA ARG A 23 -2.84 -1.68 8.69
C ARG A 23 -4.10 -1.92 7.87
N TYR A 24 -4.22 -1.17 6.78
CA TYR A 24 -5.29 -1.30 5.79
C TYR A 24 -4.73 -1.80 4.48
N GLU A 25 -5.40 -2.76 3.85
CA GLU A 25 -5.08 -3.14 2.47
C GLU A 25 -5.47 -2.01 1.52
N VAL A 26 -4.63 -1.76 0.52
CA VAL A 26 -4.85 -0.71 -0.47
C VAL A 26 -4.69 -1.23 -1.88
N LYS A 27 -5.34 -0.56 -2.83
CA LYS A 27 -5.21 -0.82 -4.26
C LYS A 27 -4.70 0.43 -4.98
N PRO A 28 -3.94 0.27 -6.07
CA PRO A 28 -3.60 1.39 -6.94
C PRO A 28 -4.87 2.13 -7.39
N ALA A 29 -4.79 3.45 -7.43
CA ALA A 29 -5.85 4.32 -7.90
C ALA A 29 -5.39 5.05 -9.17
N PRO A 30 -6.31 5.41 -10.09
CA PRO A 30 -5.95 6.15 -11.29
C PRO A 30 -5.61 7.63 -11.02
N ALA A 31 -5.96 8.16 -9.86
CA ALA A 31 -5.74 9.55 -9.45
C ALA A 31 -5.53 9.62 -7.93
N ASP A 32 -4.96 10.74 -7.48
CA ASP A 32 -4.75 11.03 -6.07
C ASP A 32 -6.06 10.95 -5.28
N THR A 33 -5.97 10.31 -4.11
CA THR A 33 -7.03 10.26 -3.12
C THR A 33 -6.58 10.98 -1.86
N PRO A 34 -7.51 11.40 -0.96
CA PRO A 34 -7.12 11.94 0.33
C PRO A 34 -6.16 11.01 1.08
N THR A 35 -6.36 9.70 0.99
CA THR A 35 -5.48 8.71 1.62
C THR A 35 -4.09 8.70 1.00
N SER A 36 -3.96 8.74 -0.33
CA SER A 36 -2.63 8.72 -0.97
C SER A 36 -1.86 10.03 -0.82
N LEU A 37 -2.55 11.13 -0.55
CA LEU A 37 -1.91 12.42 -0.25
C LEU A 37 -1.44 12.52 1.21
N LEU A 38 -2.10 11.82 2.12
CA LEU A 38 -1.84 11.91 3.57
C LEU A 38 -0.96 10.77 4.10
N PHE A 39 -0.96 9.62 3.44
CA PHE A 39 -0.30 8.40 3.91
C PHE A 39 0.60 7.78 2.86
N ARG A 40 1.53 6.93 3.30
CA ARG A 40 2.40 6.15 2.43
C ARG A 40 1.92 4.71 2.34
N ALA A 41 1.95 4.16 1.14
CA ALA A 41 1.67 2.76 0.89
C ALA A 41 2.97 1.96 0.78
N TRP A 42 2.88 0.68 1.14
CA TRP A 42 4.02 -0.23 1.20
C TRP A 42 3.65 -1.58 0.60
N CYS A 43 4.62 -2.23 -0.03
CA CYS A 43 4.48 -3.59 -0.50
C CYS A 43 4.57 -4.58 0.66
N ALA A 44 3.54 -5.40 0.88
CA ALA A 44 3.53 -6.40 1.97
C ALA A 44 4.61 -7.47 1.84
N GLY A 45 5.09 -7.74 0.62
CA GLY A 45 6.11 -8.77 0.38
C GLY A 45 7.51 -8.37 0.78
N CYS A 46 7.84 -7.07 0.74
CA CYS A 46 9.22 -6.61 0.91
C CYS A 46 9.40 -5.27 1.60
N GLY A 47 8.33 -4.55 1.93
CA GLY A 47 8.40 -3.24 2.54
C GLY A 47 8.94 -2.15 1.60
N ALA A 48 8.91 -2.35 0.28
CA ALA A 48 9.18 -1.26 -0.66
C ALA A 48 8.05 -0.23 -0.64
N GLU A 49 8.39 1.05 -0.65
CA GLU A 49 7.41 2.14 -0.71
C GLU A 49 6.72 2.18 -2.09
N PHE A 50 5.40 2.36 -2.07
CA PHE A 50 4.58 2.56 -3.26
C PHE A 50 4.32 4.05 -3.44
N THR A 51 4.89 4.61 -4.51
CA THR A 51 4.94 6.06 -4.76
C THR A 51 3.82 6.57 -5.69
N TYR A 52 2.83 5.74 -6.01
CA TYR A 52 1.72 6.09 -6.89
C TYR A 52 0.42 6.25 -6.09
N PRO A 53 -0.60 6.90 -6.68
CA PRO A 53 -1.89 7.02 -6.03
C PRO A 53 -2.50 5.66 -5.66
N PHE A 54 -3.13 5.61 -4.49
CA PHE A 54 -3.80 4.43 -3.97
C PHE A 54 -5.06 4.80 -3.22
N ARG A 55 -5.91 3.80 -2.98
CA ARG A 55 -7.12 3.90 -2.15
C ARG A 55 -7.20 2.69 -1.23
N VAL A 56 -7.80 2.87 -0.06
CA VAL A 56 -8.14 1.74 0.82
C VAL A 56 -9.10 0.80 0.11
N ASP A 57 -8.85 -0.50 0.23
CA ASP A 57 -9.76 -1.52 -0.27
C ASP A 57 -10.91 -1.71 0.74
N PRO A 58 -12.15 -1.33 0.40
CA PRO A 58 -13.28 -1.39 1.33
C PRO A 58 -13.65 -2.84 1.71
N ALA A 59 -13.10 -3.84 1.02
CA ALA A 59 -13.35 -5.25 1.30
C ALA A 59 -12.79 -5.73 2.65
N HIS A 60 -11.89 -4.97 3.30
CA HIS A 60 -11.29 -5.31 4.59
C HIS A 60 -11.68 -4.36 5.73
N ASP A 61 -12.74 -3.54 5.56
CA ASP A 61 -13.36 -2.76 6.66
C ASP A 61 -14.27 -3.63 7.55
N GLN A 62 -14.35 -4.95 7.33
CA GLN A 62 -15.13 -5.87 8.15
C GLN A 62 -14.24 -6.78 9.01
N ALA A 63 -13.58 -6.19 10.00
CA ALA A 63 -13.26 -6.90 11.23
C ALA A 63 -13.64 -5.97 12.39
N ALA A 64 -14.96 -5.85 12.59
CA ALA A 64 -15.56 -5.36 13.83
C ALA A 64 -15.65 -6.52 14.84
#